data_AF-A0A267ARG6-F1
#
_entry.id   AF-A0A267ARG6-F1
#
_cell.length_a   1.000
_cell.length_b   1.000
_cell.length_c   1.000
_cell.angle_alpha   90.00
_cell.angle_beta   90.00
_cell.angle_gamma   90.00
#
_symmetry.space_group_name_H-M   'P 1'
#
loop_
_entity.id
_entity.type
_entity.pdbx_description
1 polymer ?
#
loop_
_entity_poly.entity_id
_entity_poly.type
_entity_poly.pdbx_seq_one_letter_code
_entity_poly.pdbx_strand_id
1 'polypeptide(L)'
;MHIVQGWLFMKVVWVFLCTLFYSVISLASGSESCPGAGNVALRAGVYTAPASRAGDEWIAVSSAVTASQLESFEGAVFYPENNQPGAAGRIGYCEYKARDRSRVNLYYRQRTANEHSMRLANVENWKMIESGLGLVVYECNAANASACAFSIID
;
A
#
# COMPACT_ATOMS: atom_id res chain seq x y z
N MET A 1 27.41 -63.06 11.60
CA MET A 1 27.33 -61.71 12.19
C MET A 1 27.13 -60.70 11.06
N HIS A 2 25.92 -60.63 10.47
CA HIS A 2 25.64 -59.80 9.27
C HIS A 2 24.18 -59.29 9.18
N ILE A 3 23.46 -59.15 10.30
CA ILE A 3 22.00 -58.81 10.26
C ILE A 3 21.66 -57.46 10.93
N VAL A 4 22.64 -56.75 11.52
CA VAL A 4 22.33 -55.52 12.29
C VAL A 4 22.47 -54.22 11.48
N GLN A 5 23.04 -54.27 10.27
CA GLN A 5 23.48 -53.06 9.57
C GLN A 5 22.42 -52.41 8.65
N GLY A 6 21.31 -53.11 8.33
CA GLY A 6 20.27 -52.60 7.43
C GLY A 6 19.20 -51.72 8.09
N TRP A 7 19.02 -51.82 9.41
CA TRP A 7 17.91 -51.18 10.11
C TRP A 7 18.18 -49.74 10.58
N LEU A 8 19.45 -49.33 10.63
CA LEU A 8 19.85 -47.99 11.05
C LEU A 8 19.81 -46.97 9.90
N PHE A 9 20.09 -47.37 8.67
CA PHE A 9 20.11 -46.44 7.52
C PHE A 9 18.73 -45.95 7.11
N MET A 10 17.68 -46.76 7.29
CA MET A 10 16.31 -46.39 6.89
C MET A 10 15.68 -45.34 7.82
N LYS A 11 16.10 -45.29 9.08
CA LYS A 11 15.61 -44.30 10.06
C LYS A 11 16.23 -42.91 9.87
N VAL A 12 17.48 -42.85 9.42
CA VAL A 12 18.20 -41.57 9.22
C VAL A 12 17.64 -40.80 8.03
N VAL A 13 17.27 -41.49 6.94
CA VAL A 13 16.69 -40.85 5.75
C VAL A 13 15.29 -40.26 6.03
N TRP A 14 14.53 -40.87 6.95
CA TRP A 14 13.18 -40.39 7.27
C TRP A 14 13.17 -39.16 8.19
N VAL A 15 14.14 -39.03 9.09
CA VAL A 15 14.25 -37.86 9.97
C VAL A 15 14.75 -36.62 9.20
N PHE A 16 15.61 -36.80 8.20
CA PHE A 16 16.10 -35.70 7.36
C PHE A 16 15.07 -35.13 6.39
N LEU A 17 13.99 -35.87 6.07
CA LEU A 17 12.94 -35.35 5.18
C LEU A 17 11.91 -34.45 5.90
N CYS A 18 11.81 -34.54 7.23
CA CYS A 18 10.80 -33.81 8.00
C CYS A 18 11.22 -32.38 8.40
N THR A 19 12.50 -32.01 8.27
CA THR A 19 13.00 -30.68 8.68
C THR A 19 12.95 -29.63 7.56
N LEU A 20 12.49 -29.97 6.36
CA LEU A 20 12.41 -29.04 5.23
C LEU A 20 11.10 -28.23 5.17
N PHE A 21 10.16 -28.45 6.09
CA PHE A 21 9.00 -27.56 6.28
C PHE A 21 9.28 -26.46 7.30
N TYR A 22 10.45 -25.83 7.22
CA TYR A 22 10.61 -24.49 7.79
C TYR A 22 9.79 -23.54 6.94
N SER A 23 8.52 -23.41 7.30
CA SER A 23 7.62 -22.38 6.81
C SER A 23 8.27 -21.03 7.06
N VAL A 24 8.87 -20.46 6.02
CA VAL A 24 9.20 -19.04 5.99
C VAL A 24 7.87 -18.30 6.08
N ILE A 25 7.47 -17.91 7.29
CA ILE A 25 6.45 -16.89 7.48
C ILE A 25 7.10 -15.61 6.99
N SER A 26 6.97 -15.34 5.69
CA SER A 26 7.26 -14.04 5.13
C SER A 26 6.26 -13.10 5.79
N LEU A 27 6.74 -12.32 6.76
CA LEU A 27 6.09 -11.09 7.18
C LEU A 27 6.13 -10.18 5.95
N ALA A 28 5.16 -10.33 5.06
CA ALA A 28 5.01 -9.48 3.91
C ALA A 28 4.69 -8.09 4.44
N SER A 29 5.71 -7.23 4.54
CA SER A 29 5.52 -5.79 4.65
C SER A 29 4.61 -5.40 3.48
N GLY A 30 3.34 -5.16 3.77
CA GLY A 30 2.32 -4.89 2.76
C GLY A 30 2.71 -3.66 1.96
N SER A 31 3.13 -3.85 0.71
CA SER A 31 3.25 -2.76 -0.24
C SER A 31 1.84 -2.38 -0.69
N GLU A 32 1.57 -1.09 -0.71
CA GLU A 32 0.31 -0.48 -1.09
C GLU A 32 0.57 0.60 -2.13
N SER A 33 -0.43 0.93 -2.94
CA SER A 33 -0.33 2.00 -3.93
C SER A 33 -1.67 2.68 -4.17
N CYS A 34 -1.65 3.83 -4.84
CA CYS A 34 -2.90 4.46 -5.27
C CYS A 34 -3.69 3.50 -6.21
N PRO A 35 -5.00 3.31 -5.99
CA PRO A 35 -5.80 2.46 -6.85
C PRO A 35 -5.95 3.06 -8.25
N GLY A 36 -5.98 2.24 -9.30
CA GLY A 36 -6.38 2.74 -10.62
C GLY A 36 -7.79 3.32 -10.58
N ALA A 37 -8.06 4.39 -11.33
CA ALA A 37 -9.39 5.04 -11.36
C ALA A 37 -10.54 4.06 -11.65
N GLY A 38 -10.33 3.09 -12.56
CA GLY A 38 -11.30 2.05 -12.88
C GLY A 38 -11.53 1.01 -11.78
N ASN A 39 -10.66 0.95 -10.76
CA ASN A 39 -10.79 0.06 -9.61
C ASN A 39 -11.51 0.73 -8.42
N VAL A 40 -11.91 2.00 -8.57
CA VAL A 40 -12.64 2.76 -7.56
C VAL A 40 -14.14 2.66 -7.82
N ALA A 41 -14.87 2.07 -6.88
CA ALA A 41 -16.31 1.99 -6.91
C ALA A 41 -16.95 3.28 -6.37
N LEU A 42 -18.00 3.76 -7.03
CA LEU A 42 -18.83 4.87 -6.58
C LEU A 42 -20.22 4.37 -6.18
N ARG A 43 -20.63 4.59 -4.93
CA ARG A 43 -21.98 4.28 -4.42
C ARG A 43 -22.46 5.39 -3.50
N ALA A 44 -23.65 5.93 -3.78
CA ALA A 44 -24.29 6.97 -2.97
C ALA A 44 -23.36 8.17 -2.62
N GLY A 45 -22.54 8.62 -3.59
CA GLY A 45 -21.60 9.73 -3.40
C GLY A 45 -20.31 9.37 -2.66
N VAL A 46 -20.09 8.10 -2.31
CA VAL A 46 -18.87 7.62 -1.65
C VAL A 46 -18.04 6.82 -2.66
N TYR A 47 -16.77 7.19 -2.79
CA TYR A 47 -15.76 6.46 -3.54
C TYR A 47 -15.05 5.49 -2.62
N THR A 48 -14.90 4.24 -3.06
CA THR A 48 -14.25 3.17 -2.28
C THR A 48 -13.38 2.29 -3.17
N ALA A 49 -12.22 1.87 -2.67
CA ALA A 49 -11.43 0.81 -3.30
C ALA A 49 -10.75 -0.04 -2.22
N PRO A 50 -10.59 -1.36 -2.44
CA PRO A 50 -9.92 -2.22 -1.49
C PRO A 50 -8.45 -1.82 -1.34
N ALA A 51 -7.94 -1.92 -0.11
CA ALA A 51 -6.51 -1.90 0.17
C ALA A 51 -5.93 -3.32 0.13
N SER A 52 -4.61 -3.40 0.03
CA SER A 52 -3.78 -4.60 0.14
C SER A 52 -3.91 -5.29 1.50
N ARG A 53 -4.04 -4.51 2.59
CA ARG A 53 -4.24 -5.04 3.95
C ARG A 53 -5.72 -5.27 4.23
N ALA A 54 -6.03 -6.42 4.81
CA ALA A 54 -7.40 -6.81 5.11
C ALA A 54 -8.06 -5.87 6.13
N GLY A 55 -9.11 -5.18 5.69
CA GLY A 55 -9.89 -4.24 6.50
C GLY A 55 -9.53 -2.77 6.30
N ASP A 56 -8.38 -2.49 5.70
CA ASP A 56 -8.04 -1.15 5.24
C ASP A 56 -8.80 -0.85 3.93
N GLU A 57 -9.02 0.43 3.65
CA GLU A 57 -9.80 0.85 2.49
C GLU A 57 -9.36 2.24 2.01
N TRP A 58 -9.40 2.47 0.70
CA TRP A 58 -9.32 3.80 0.12
C TRP A 58 -10.71 4.42 0.06
N ILE A 59 -10.88 5.62 0.60
CA ILE A 59 -12.20 6.26 0.69
C ILE A 59 -12.17 7.75 0.35
N ALA A 60 -13.23 8.23 -0.32
CA ALA A 60 -13.54 9.64 -0.44
C ALA A 60 -15.05 9.87 -0.43
N VAL A 61 -15.47 11.07 -0.06
CA VAL A 61 -16.86 11.52 -0.21
C VAL A 61 -16.88 12.61 -1.27
N SER A 62 -17.77 12.47 -2.25
CA SER A 62 -17.94 13.48 -3.29
C SER A 62 -18.46 14.79 -2.69
N SER A 63 -17.86 15.90 -3.11
CA SER A 63 -18.36 17.24 -2.87
C SER A 63 -19.33 17.72 -3.96
N ALA A 64 -19.49 16.96 -5.05
CA ALA A 64 -20.37 17.32 -6.15
C ALA A 64 -21.83 16.98 -5.83
N VAL A 65 -22.76 17.79 -6.34
CA VAL A 65 -24.22 17.54 -6.22
C VAL A 65 -24.61 16.21 -6.83
N THR A 66 -23.96 15.83 -7.92
CA THR A 66 -24.11 14.52 -8.57
C THR A 66 -22.72 13.95 -8.80
N ALA A 67 -22.32 12.99 -7.98
CA ALA A 67 -21.03 12.32 -8.12
C ALA A 67 -20.95 11.55 -9.44
N SER A 68 -19.79 11.56 -10.08
CA SER A 68 -19.52 10.83 -11.32
C SER A 68 -18.32 9.89 -11.17
N GLN A 69 -18.20 8.88 -12.04
CA GLN A 69 -17.05 7.97 -11.96
C GLN A 69 -15.72 8.71 -12.15
N LEU A 70 -14.68 8.19 -11.50
CA LEU A 70 -13.32 8.64 -11.73
C LEU A 70 -12.88 8.31 -13.17
N GLU A 71 -12.18 9.25 -13.79
CA GLU A 71 -11.71 9.16 -15.17
C GLU A 71 -10.19 8.97 -15.23
N SER A 72 -9.44 9.81 -14.51
CA SER A 72 -7.97 9.79 -14.52
C SER A 72 -7.38 9.96 -13.12
N PHE A 73 -6.22 9.33 -12.93
CA PHE A 73 -5.33 9.58 -11.80
C PHE A 73 -4.48 10.82 -12.12
N GLU A 74 -4.38 11.74 -11.16
CA GLU A 74 -3.66 13.01 -11.34
C GLU A 74 -2.36 13.04 -10.52
N GLY A 75 -2.33 12.40 -9.35
CA GLY A 75 -1.13 12.31 -8.54
C GLY A 75 -1.41 11.86 -7.10
N ALA A 76 -0.37 11.86 -6.27
CA ALA A 76 -0.45 11.48 -4.87
C ALA A 76 0.47 12.35 -4.01
N VAL A 77 0.06 12.57 -2.76
CA VAL A 77 0.83 13.34 -1.78
C VAL A 77 1.17 12.45 -0.59
N PHE A 78 2.41 12.51 -0.12
CA PHE A 78 2.88 11.86 1.09
C PHE A 78 3.48 12.88 2.05
N TYR A 79 3.15 12.74 3.34
CA TYR A 79 3.61 13.61 4.41
C TYR A 79 4.62 12.86 5.29
N PRO A 80 5.90 13.26 5.31
CA PRO A 80 6.87 12.71 6.24
C PRO A 80 6.55 13.15 7.67
N GLU A 81 6.84 12.29 8.64
CA GLU A 81 6.76 12.61 10.06
C GLU A 81 7.73 13.74 10.42
N ASN A 82 7.29 14.58 11.35
CA ASN A 82 8.10 15.68 11.91
C ASN A 82 8.70 16.64 10.87
N ASN A 83 8.10 16.74 9.68
CA ASN A 83 8.60 17.56 8.58
C ASN A 83 10.03 17.17 8.14
N GLN A 84 10.45 15.92 8.36
CA GLN A 84 11.81 15.45 8.12
C GLN A 84 11.95 14.73 6.77
N PRO A 85 12.78 15.23 5.84
CA PRO A 85 13.09 14.53 4.60
C PRO A 85 13.52 13.06 4.80
N GLY A 86 12.91 12.14 4.06
CA GLY A 86 13.23 10.71 4.05
C GLY A 86 12.70 9.93 5.26
N ALA A 87 12.03 10.59 6.20
CA ALA A 87 11.41 9.93 7.34
C ALA A 87 10.26 9.02 6.89
N ALA A 88 9.88 8.11 7.79
CA ALA A 88 8.56 7.48 7.70
C ALA A 88 7.48 8.56 7.79
N GLY A 89 6.25 8.22 7.42
CA GLY A 89 5.20 9.18 7.28
C GLY A 89 3.87 8.53 7.00
N ARG A 90 3.02 9.26 6.30
CA ARG A 90 1.72 8.77 5.87
C ARG A 90 1.39 9.25 4.47
N ILE A 91 0.71 8.40 3.72
CA ILE A 91 0.05 8.86 2.51
C ILE A 91 -1.00 9.90 2.91
N GLY A 92 -0.96 11.05 2.24
CA GLY A 92 -1.96 12.09 2.37
C GLY A 92 -3.22 11.71 1.63
N TYR A 93 -3.11 11.63 0.30
CA TYR A 93 -4.21 11.25 -0.58
C TYR A 93 -3.69 10.90 -1.98
N CYS A 94 -4.53 10.23 -2.74
CA CYS A 94 -4.41 10.07 -4.18
C CYS A 94 -5.47 10.97 -4.85
N GLU A 95 -5.06 11.89 -5.72
CA GLU A 95 -5.92 12.82 -6.44
C GLU A 95 -6.36 12.20 -7.78
N TYR A 96 -7.65 12.34 -8.07
CA TYR A 96 -8.26 11.90 -9.31
C TYR A 96 -9.14 13.00 -9.88
N LYS A 97 -9.31 12.95 -11.20
CA LYS A 97 -10.33 13.70 -11.92
C LYS A 97 -11.53 12.81 -12.19
N ALA A 98 -12.72 13.28 -11.85
CA ALA A 98 -13.98 12.63 -12.20
C ALA A 98 -14.48 13.08 -13.58
N ARG A 99 -15.42 12.34 -14.17
CA ARG A 99 -16.00 12.65 -15.50
C ARG A 99 -16.70 14.01 -15.57
N ASP A 100 -17.24 14.49 -14.45
CA ASP A 100 -17.80 15.84 -14.31
C ASP A 100 -16.72 16.94 -14.20
N ARG A 101 -15.43 16.55 -14.27
CA ARG A 101 -14.23 17.38 -14.10
C ARG A 101 -13.96 17.86 -12.69
N SER A 102 -14.74 17.41 -11.69
CA SER A 102 -14.40 17.62 -10.29
C SER A 102 -13.16 16.83 -9.90
N ARG A 103 -12.49 17.29 -8.84
CA ARG A 103 -11.36 16.60 -8.24
C ARG A 103 -11.80 15.84 -7.00
N VAL A 104 -11.24 14.65 -6.84
CA VAL A 104 -11.54 13.76 -5.72
C VAL A 104 -10.23 13.28 -5.12
N ASN A 105 -10.07 13.49 -3.82
CA ASN A 105 -8.93 13.00 -3.06
C ASN A 105 -9.35 11.74 -2.31
N LEU A 106 -8.81 10.59 -2.69
CA LEU A 106 -8.97 9.32 -1.97
C LEU A 106 -7.95 9.25 -0.84
N TYR A 107 -8.45 9.01 0.36
CA TYR A 107 -7.67 8.86 1.58
C TYR A 107 -7.53 7.39 1.93
N TYR A 108 -6.34 7.00 2.40
CA TYR A 108 -6.11 5.66 2.94
C TYR A 108 -6.67 5.59 4.36
N ARG A 109 -7.66 4.73 4.60
CA ARG A 109 -8.26 4.49 5.91
C ARG A 109 -7.76 3.17 6.46
N GLN A 110 -7.04 3.25 7.58
CA GLN A 110 -6.62 2.08 8.34
C GLN A 110 -7.75 1.58 9.23
N ARG A 111 -7.88 0.26 9.39
CA ARG A 111 -8.90 -0.34 10.27
C ARG A 111 -8.56 -0.16 11.74
N THR A 112 -7.29 -0.21 12.09
CA THR A 112 -6.80 -0.15 13.46
C THR A 112 -6.78 1.29 13.97
N ALA A 113 -7.07 1.48 15.26
CA ALA A 113 -6.91 2.80 15.90
C ALA A 113 -5.44 3.22 15.99
N ASN A 114 -4.52 2.26 15.92
CA ASN A 114 -3.09 2.52 15.79
C ASN A 114 -2.79 2.70 14.30
N GLU A 115 -2.59 3.95 13.88
CA GLU A 115 -2.10 4.24 12.53
C GLU A 115 -0.67 3.72 12.39
N HIS A 116 -0.48 2.81 11.43
CA HIS A 116 0.83 2.35 10.99
C HIS A 116 1.53 3.47 10.22
N SER A 117 2.80 3.70 10.54
CA SER A 117 3.68 4.54 9.73
C SER A 117 3.97 3.87 8.39
N MET A 118 4.29 4.68 7.39
CA MET A 118 4.54 4.25 6.02
C MET A 118 5.89 4.76 5.55
N ARG A 119 6.49 4.07 4.58
CA ARG A 119 7.67 4.54 3.85
C ARG A 119 7.38 4.57 2.36
N LEU A 120 7.96 5.54 1.66
CA LEU A 120 7.88 5.61 0.21
C LEU A 120 8.48 4.34 -0.41
N ALA A 121 7.77 3.78 -1.38
CA ALA A 121 8.27 2.77 -2.30
C ALA A 121 8.29 3.37 -3.72
N ASN A 122 9.02 2.77 -4.65
CA ASN A 122 9.25 3.33 -5.99
C ASN A 122 9.69 4.80 -5.90
N VAL A 123 10.69 5.06 -5.04
CA VAL A 123 11.16 6.40 -4.64
C VAL A 123 11.50 7.30 -5.82
N GLU A 124 11.86 6.74 -6.98
CA GLU A 124 12.10 7.44 -8.23
C GLU A 124 10.88 8.19 -8.79
N ASN A 125 9.67 7.79 -8.40
CA ASN A 125 8.42 8.46 -8.79
C ASN A 125 8.00 9.57 -7.82
N TRP A 126 8.67 9.68 -6.67
CA TRP A 126 8.36 10.65 -5.63
C TRP A 126 9.33 11.83 -5.67
N LYS A 127 8.78 13.04 -5.73
CA LYS A 127 9.55 14.29 -5.71
C LYS A 127 9.31 14.99 -4.39
N MET A 128 10.37 15.20 -3.63
CA MET A 128 10.31 16.07 -2.47
C MET A 128 10.10 17.50 -2.93
N ILE A 129 9.14 18.17 -2.32
CA ILE A 129 8.93 19.60 -2.47
C ILE A 129 8.78 20.24 -1.10
N GLU A 130 9.08 21.53 -1.02
CA GLU A 130 8.72 22.36 0.12
C GLU A 130 7.50 23.18 -0.29
N SER A 131 6.39 23.02 0.43
CA SER A 131 5.20 23.82 0.21
C SER A 131 5.48 25.29 0.55
N GLY A 132 4.62 26.21 0.08
CA GLY A 132 4.72 27.64 0.42
C GLY A 132 4.57 27.97 1.92
N LEU A 133 4.32 26.97 2.77
CA LEU A 133 4.24 27.08 4.24
C LEU A 133 5.46 26.48 4.94
N GLY A 134 6.51 26.07 4.21
CA GLY A 134 7.70 25.42 4.78
C GLY A 134 7.48 23.95 5.15
N LEU A 135 6.40 23.32 4.67
CA LEU A 135 6.15 21.89 4.88
C LEU A 135 6.82 21.07 3.79
N VAL A 136 7.69 20.15 4.19
CA VAL A 136 8.26 19.08 3.36
C VAL A 136 7.15 18.08 3.04
N VAL A 137 6.88 17.90 1.76
CA VAL A 137 5.95 16.88 1.26
C VAL A 137 6.56 16.17 0.06
N TYR A 138 6.04 14.99 -0.26
CA TYR A 138 6.41 14.28 -1.47
C TYR A 138 5.22 14.20 -2.41
N GLU A 139 5.43 14.57 -3.67
CA GLU A 139 4.44 14.45 -4.73
C GLU A 139 4.85 13.34 -5.71
N CYS A 140 3.88 12.50 -6.08
CA CYS A 140 4.03 11.54 -7.15
C CYS A 140 3.01 11.86 -8.25
N ASN A 141 3.51 12.25 -9.43
CA ASN A 141 2.71 12.62 -10.59
C ASN A 141 2.92 11.62 -11.75
N ALA A 142 3.16 10.35 -11.40
CA ALA A 142 3.33 9.28 -12.39
C ALA A 142 2.00 9.02 -13.11
N ALA A 143 2.05 8.70 -14.40
CA ALA A 143 0.84 8.44 -15.19
C ALA A 143 0.05 7.21 -14.70
N ASN A 144 0.73 6.26 -14.06
CA ASN A 144 0.10 5.07 -13.48
C ASN A 144 0.01 5.22 -11.96
N ALA A 145 -1.21 5.11 -11.42
CA ALA A 145 -1.48 5.19 -9.99
C ALA A 145 -0.64 4.18 -9.17
N SER A 146 -0.39 2.98 -9.71
CA SER A 146 0.40 1.96 -9.00
C SER A 146 1.88 2.32 -8.84
N ALA A 147 2.39 3.31 -9.58
CA ALA A 147 3.76 3.79 -9.41
C ALA A 147 3.91 4.64 -8.13
N CYS A 148 2.82 5.27 -7.67
CA CYS A 148 2.77 6.00 -6.41
C CYS A 148 2.52 5.02 -5.25
N ALA A 149 3.59 4.28 -4.90
CA ALA A 149 3.55 3.20 -3.93
C ALA A 149 4.21 3.57 -2.59
N PHE A 150 3.84 2.84 -1.55
CA PHE A 150 4.42 2.91 -0.23
C PHE A 150 4.40 1.54 0.44
N SER A 151 5.21 1.39 1.48
CA SER A 151 5.25 0.19 2.34
C SER A 151 4.70 0.55 3.71
N ILE A 152 3.80 -0.28 4.23
CA ILE A 152 3.24 -0.13 5.57
C ILE A 152 4.19 -0.79 6.57
N ILE A 153 4.56 -0.06 7.63
CA ILE A 153 5.48 -0.50 8.67
C ILE A 153 4.67 -0.92 9.91
N ASP A 154 4.91 -2.16 10.38
CA ASP A 154 4.40 -2.67 11.65
C ASP A 154 5.38 -2.45 12.80
#